data_AF-A0A0C2XKW6-F1
#
_entry.id   AF-A0A0C2XKW6-F1
#
_cell.length_a   1.000
_cell.length_b   1.000
_cell.length_c   1.000
_cell.angle_alpha   90.00
_cell.angle_beta   90.00
_cell.angle_gamma   90.00
#
_symmetry.space_group_name_H-M   'P 1'
#
loop_
_entity.id
_entity.type
_entity.pdbx_description
1 polymer ?
#
loop_
_entity_poly.entity_id
_entity_poly.type
_entity_poly.pdbx_seq_one_letter_code
_entity_poly.pdbx_strand_id
1 'polypeptide(L)'
;PTVFCFSGRSVRVLNGHLADAFKKLDIILSRNKVRMQVRKDERHEQKGAKRRRLSSERWRKRFAHEVRLKVQLVQKIRRRGA
;
A
#
# COMPACT_ATOMS: atom_id res chain seq x y z
N PRO A 1 9.16 8.60 -26.65
CA PRO A 1 9.80 8.49 -25.32
C PRO A 1 10.13 7.04 -24.96
N THR A 2 11.43 6.72 -24.86
CA THR A 2 11.92 5.39 -24.45
C THR A 2 11.69 5.21 -22.94
N VAL A 3 10.67 4.42 -22.58
CA VAL A 3 10.37 4.14 -21.18
C VAL A 3 11.29 3.02 -20.71
N PHE A 4 12.33 3.37 -19.96
CA PHE A 4 13.21 2.37 -19.35
C PHE A 4 12.47 1.60 -18.24
N CYS A 5 12.78 0.31 -18.09
CA CYS A 5 12.22 -0.57 -17.05
C CYS A 5 12.34 0.04 -15.62
N PHE A 6 13.36 0.87 -15.39
CA PHE A 6 13.64 1.50 -14.09
C PHE A 6 12.89 2.82 -13.85
N SER A 7 12.21 3.37 -14.85
CA SER A 7 11.57 4.69 -14.77
C SER A 7 10.63 4.83 -13.56
N GLY A 8 9.82 3.79 -13.27
CA GLY A 8 8.87 3.79 -12.15
C GLY A 8 9.46 3.57 -10.75
N ARG A 9 10.77 3.31 -10.62
CA ARG A 9 11.47 3.10 -9.33
C ARG A 9 12.73 3.96 -9.22
N SER A 10 12.80 5.02 -10.02
CA SER A 10 13.90 5.99 -10.03
C SER A 10 13.40 7.35 -9.54
N VAL A 11 14.20 8.04 -8.72
CA VAL A 11 13.92 9.40 -8.24
C VAL A 11 15.17 10.23 -8.46
N ARG A 12 15.05 11.35 -9.17
CA ARG A 12 16.16 12.28 -9.35
C ARG A 12 16.39 13.06 -8.06
N VAL A 13 17.65 13.19 -7.64
CA VAL A 13 18.04 14.08 -6.55
C VAL A 13 18.00 15.52 -7.05
N LEU A 14 17.31 16.39 -6.32
CA LEU A 14 17.20 17.81 -6.63
C LEU A 14 18.01 18.60 -5.60
N ASN A 15 18.82 19.56 -6.05
CA ASN A 15 19.56 20.51 -5.22
C ASN A 15 20.41 19.85 -4.12
N GLY A 16 20.93 18.65 -4.34
CA GLY A 16 21.73 17.91 -3.35
C GLY A 16 20.93 17.34 -2.16
N HIS A 17 19.61 17.50 -2.12
CA HIS A 17 18.76 16.99 -1.04
C HIS A 17 18.53 15.48 -1.17
N LEU A 18 19.55 14.71 -0.79
CA LEU A 18 19.56 13.25 -0.90
C LEU A 18 18.52 12.59 0.02
N ALA A 19 18.37 13.10 1.24
CA ALA A 19 17.42 12.54 2.22
C ALA A 19 15.97 12.58 1.71
N ASP A 20 15.57 13.67 1.05
CA ASP A 20 14.22 13.82 0.52
C ASP A 20 13.99 12.94 -0.71
N ALA A 21 15.02 12.76 -1.54
CA ALA A 21 14.98 11.82 -2.65
C ALA A 21 14.78 10.37 -2.15
N PHE A 22 15.47 9.99 -1.07
CA PHE A 22 15.29 8.68 -0.45
C PHE A 22 13.89 8.50 0.16
N LYS A 23 13.36 9.50 0.87
CA LYS A 23 11.98 9.45 1.40
C LYS A 23 10.96 9.29 0.27
N LYS A 24 11.12 10.04 -0.82
CA LYS A 24 10.27 9.92 -2.01
C LYS A 24 10.33 8.52 -2.62
N LEU A 25 11.54 7.97 -2.75
CA LEU A 25 11.72 6.60 -3.24
C LEU A 25 11.06 5.57 -2.32
N ASP A 26 11.20 5.73 -1.01
CA ASP A 26 10.58 4.84 -0.02
C ASP A 26 9.04 4.84 -0.09
N ILE A 27 8.44 6.01 -0.28
CA ILE A 27 6.99 6.15 -0.50
C ILE A 27 6.56 5.44 -1.79
N ILE A 28 7.31 5.60 -2.88
CA ILE A 28 7.02 4.95 -4.17
C ILE A 28 7.07 3.42 -4.02
N LEU A 29 8.13 2.89 -3.40
CA LEU A 29 8.29 1.45 -3.18
C LEU A 29 7.19 0.88 -2.28
N SER A 30 6.79 1.63 -1.25
CA SER A 30 5.72 1.27 -0.31
C SER A 30 4.35 1.27 -0.98
N ARG A 31 4.03 2.31 -1.75
CA ARG A 31 2.78 2.41 -2.52
C ARG A 31 2.64 1.26 -3.52
N ASN A 32 3.73 0.91 -4.20
CA ASN A 32 3.79 -0.20 -5.14
C ASN A 32 3.96 -1.58 -4.46
N LYS A 33 4.04 -1.62 -3.12
CA LYS A 33 4.16 -2.84 -2.31
C LYS A 33 5.35 -3.72 -2.67
N VAL A 34 6.43 -3.12 -3.21
CA VAL A 34 7.59 -3.86 -3.73
C VAL A 34 8.25 -4.70 -2.64
N ARG A 35 8.53 -4.10 -1.47
CA ARG A 35 9.16 -4.80 -0.34
C ARG A 35 8.32 -5.96 0.18
N MET A 36 7.01 -5.76 0.28
CA MET A 36 6.08 -6.82 0.69
C MET A 36 6.03 -7.96 -0.31
N GLN A 37 6.11 -7.66 -1.60
CA GLN A 37 6.11 -8.67 -2.66
C GLN A 37 7.41 -9.48 -2.64
N VAL A 38 8.56 -8.81 -2.53
CA VAL A 38 9.87 -9.46 -2.39
C VAL A 38 9.86 -10.46 -1.23
N ARG A 39 9.41 -10.04 -0.03
CA ARG A 39 9.31 -10.93 1.14
C ARG A 39 8.38 -12.13 0.94
N LYS A 40 7.28 -11.94 0.18
CA LYS A 40 6.34 -13.03 -0.12
C LYS A 40 6.89 -14.01 -1.16
N ASP A 41 7.75 -13.53 -2.05
CA ASP A 41 8.34 -14.32 -3.14
C ASP A 41 9.64 -15.01 -2.71
N GLU A 42 10.24 -14.66 -1.57
CA GLU A 42 11.40 -15.34 -0.97
C GLU A 42 11.20 -16.86 -0.84
N ARG A 43 9.96 -17.32 -0.66
CA ARG A 43 9.61 -18.75 -0.60
C ARG A 43 8.39 -19.05 -1.44
N HIS A 44 8.35 -20.25 -2.01
CA HIS A 44 7.19 -20.72 -2.76
C HIS A 44 5.96 -20.84 -1.85
N GLU A 45 4.88 -20.13 -2.21
CA GLU A 45 3.56 -20.31 -1.61
C GLU A 45 2.69 -21.21 -2.51
N GLN A 46 2.23 -22.33 -1.95
CA GLN A 46 1.34 -23.25 -2.66
C GLN A 46 0.09 -22.52 -3.17
N LYS A 47 -0.36 -22.83 -4.40
CA LYS A 47 -1.51 -22.17 -5.05
C LYS A 47 -2.76 -22.11 -4.15
N GLY A 48 -3.09 -23.19 -3.44
CA GLY A 48 -4.24 -23.25 -2.54
C GLY A 48 -4.10 -22.33 -1.31
N ALA A 49 -2.93 -22.31 -0.68
CA ALA A 49 -2.61 -21.39 0.42
C ALA A 49 -2.69 -19.93 -0.05
N LYS A 50 -2.13 -19.61 -1.22
CA LYS A 50 -2.19 -18.27 -1.85
C LYS A 50 -3.63 -17.80 -2.06
N ARG A 51 -4.51 -18.64 -2.60
CA ARG A 51 -5.93 -18.30 -2.79
C ARG A 51 -6.64 -18.01 -1.47
N ARG A 52 -6.44 -18.86 -0.44
CA ARG A 52 -7.02 -18.67 0.90
C ARG A 52 -6.55 -17.36 1.53
N ARG A 53 -5.23 -17.09 1.48
CA ARG A 53 -4.64 -15.83 1.97
C ARG A 53 -5.23 -14.61 1.25
N LEU A 54 -5.27 -14.62 -0.09
CA LEU A 54 -5.81 -13.50 -0.86
C LEU A 54 -7.29 -13.25 -0.57
N SER A 55 -8.10 -14.31 -0.39
CA SER A 55 -9.51 -14.19 -0.01
C SER A 55 -9.65 -13.53 1.36
N SER A 56 -8.92 -14.01 2.37
CA SER A 56 -8.89 -13.43 3.72
C SER A 56 -8.40 -11.98 3.72
N GLU A 57 -7.32 -11.66 3.00
CA GLU A 57 -6.80 -10.29 2.88
C GLU A 57 -7.84 -9.33 2.25
N ARG A 58 -8.56 -9.77 1.21
CA ARG A 58 -9.63 -8.97 0.59
C ARG A 58 -10.79 -8.76 1.53
N TRP A 59 -11.22 -9.80 2.25
CA TRP A 59 -12.31 -9.70 3.22
C TRP A 59 -11.96 -8.74 4.35
N ARG A 60 -10.77 -8.87 4.97
CA ARG A 60 -10.33 -7.96 6.04
C ARG A 60 -10.26 -6.50 5.59
N LYS A 61 -9.82 -6.24 4.34
CA LYS A 61 -9.81 -4.88 3.78
C LYS A 61 -11.22 -4.30 3.61
N ARG A 62 -12.15 -5.10 3.08
CA ARG A 62 -13.56 -4.68 2.95
C ARG A 62 -14.19 -4.45 4.31
N PHE A 63 -14.02 -5.39 5.24
CA PHE A 63 -14.52 -5.26 6.60
C PHE A 63 -14.00 -3.99 7.29
N ALA A 64 -12.70 -3.73 7.23
CA ALA A 64 -12.12 -2.51 7.81
C ALA A 64 -12.65 -1.22 7.15
N HIS A 65 -12.94 -1.25 5.84
CA HIS A 65 -13.57 -0.13 5.14
C HIS A 65 -14.99 0.11 5.64
N GLU A 66 -15.82 -0.92 5.70
CA GLU A 66 -17.20 -0.82 6.20
C GLU A 66 -17.25 -0.32 7.66
N VAL A 67 -16.38 -0.86 8.52
CA VAL A 67 -16.26 -0.40 9.91
C VAL A 67 -15.87 1.08 9.96
N ARG A 68 -14.90 1.51 9.15
CA ARG A 68 -14.50 2.93 9.08
C ARG A 68 -15.65 3.84 8.65
N LEU A 69 -16.44 3.45 7.65
CA LEU A 69 -17.60 4.22 7.20
C LEU A 69 -18.66 4.36 8.31
N LYS A 70 -18.95 3.27 9.02
CA LYS A 70 -19.90 3.29 10.15
C LYS A 70 -19.40 4.18 11.30
N VAL A 71 -18.12 4.10 11.65
CA VAL A 71 -17.51 4.98 12.68
C VAL A 71 -17.60 6.44 12.25
N GLN A 72 -17.29 6.76 11.00
CA GLN A 72 -17.40 8.13 10.47
C GLN A 72 -18.84 8.65 10.52
N LEU A 73 -19.83 7.80 10.23
CA LEU A 73 -21.25 8.16 10.34
C LEU A 73 -21.63 8.49 11.79
N VAL A 74 -21.26 7.64 12.74
CA VAL A 74 -21.52 7.87 14.18
C VAL A 74 -20.85 9.16 14.66
N GLN A 75 -19.60 9.40 14.27
CA GLN A 75 -18.90 10.65 14.58
C GLN A 75 -19.62 11.89 13.99
N LYS A 76 -20.19 11.77 12.80
CA LYS A 76 -20.96 12.84 12.15
C LYS A 76 -22.28 13.13 12.88
N ILE A 77 -22.97 12.08 13.32
CA ILE A 77 -24.19 12.19 14.14
C ILE A 77 -23.88 12.88 15.46
N ARG A 78 -22.85 12.42 16.17
CA ARG A 78 -22.40 13.00 17.44
C ARG A 78 -22.02 14.48 17.30
N ARG A 79 -21.35 14.87 16.20
CA ARG A 79 -21.00 16.28 15.94
C ARG A 79 -22.23 17.18 15.73
N ARG A 80 -23.37 16.61 15.33
CA ARG A 80 -24.63 17.34 15.09
C ARG A 80 -25.48 17.51 16.36
N GLY A 81 -25.02 17.03 17.52
CA GLY A 81 -25.69 17.26 18.80
C GLY A 81 -26.66 16.16 19.25
N ALA A 82 -26.55 14.96 18.68
CA ALA A 82 -27.11 13.74 19.26
C ALA A 82 -26.09 13.05 20.17
#